data_AF-A0A2J0YSM9-F1
#
_entry.id   AF-A0A2J0YSM9-F1
#
_cell.length_a   1.000
_cell.length_b   1.000
_cell.length_c   1.000
_cell.angle_alpha   90.00
_cell.angle_beta   90.00
_cell.angle_gamma   90.00
#
_symmetry.space_group_name_H-M   'P 1'
#
loop_
_entity.id
_entity.type
_entity.pdbx_description
1 polymer ?
#
loop_
_entity_poly.entity_id
_entity_poly.type
_entity_poly.pdbx_seq_one_letter_code
_entity_poly.pdbx_strand_id
1 'polypeptide(L)'
;MLCITFDNFGSAAGEQLPWGCPADVPSAEWDAYNRLGLELGHPRILKLLADLKIRCTYFAEGYAAERYPEEMKRWHGAGHEIAVHGWRHESWLDIASREEENRLIERAVTSIRTLTGEAPVGFRPPGLAINGWTDDVLQAHGIRYVSQALPATDGGASGRAS
;
A
#
# COMPACT_ATOMS: atom_id res chain seq x y z
N MET A 1 6.08 16.40 14.27
CA MET A 1 6.56 15.94 12.95
C MET A 1 5.33 15.79 12.05
N LEU A 2 5.37 16.28 10.82
CA LEU A 2 4.27 16.15 9.86
C LEU A 2 4.72 15.21 8.73
N CYS A 3 3.91 14.20 8.44
CA CYS A 3 4.08 13.30 7.31
C CYS A 3 2.82 13.35 6.44
N ILE A 4 2.98 13.50 5.13
CA ILE A 4 1.89 13.36 4.17
C ILE A 4 2.05 11.99 3.53
N THR A 5 0.96 11.22 3.49
CA THR A 5 0.96 9.89 2.89
C THR A 5 -0.22 9.73 1.95
N PHE A 6 0.01 9.00 0.86
CA PHE A 6 -1.02 8.60 -0.09
C PHE A 6 -1.03 7.09 -0.19
N ASP A 7 -2.21 6.52 -0.35
CA ASP A 7 -2.38 5.08 -0.51
C ASP A 7 -2.96 4.81 -1.90
N ASN A 8 -2.51 3.70 -2.49
CA ASN A 8 -3.06 3.07 -3.69
C ASN A 8 -2.72 3.77 -5.02
N PHE A 9 -2.06 3.07 -5.94
CA PHE A 9 -1.74 3.53 -7.32
C PHE A 9 -2.88 3.25 -8.32
N GLY A 10 -4.12 3.16 -7.85
CA GLY A 10 -5.23 2.55 -8.60
C GLY A 10 -5.24 1.04 -8.37
N SER A 11 -6.38 0.52 -7.92
CA SER A 11 -6.51 -0.87 -7.50
C SER A 11 -6.29 -1.86 -8.65
N ALA A 12 -6.11 -3.13 -8.31
CA ALA A 12 -6.58 -4.21 -9.18
C ALA A 12 -8.03 -3.87 -9.63
N ALA A 13 -8.27 -3.82 -10.94
CA ALA A 13 -9.52 -3.32 -11.51
C ALA A 13 -10.51 -4.47 -11.77
N GLY A 14 -11.80 -4.27 -11.48
CA GLY A 14 -12.85 -5.27 -11.72
C GLY A 14 -12.63 -6.66 -11.10
N GLU A 15 -12.61 -7.71 -11.94
CA GLU A 15 -12.45 -9.14 -11.55
C GLU A 15 -11.10 -9.46 -10.86
N GLN A 16 -10.21 -8.48 -10.82
CA GLN A 16 -8.89 -8.60 -10.25
C GLN A 16 -8.82 -8.21 -8.77
N LEU A 17 -9.90 -7.67 -8.21
CA LEU A 17 -9.94 -7.38 -6.78
C LEU A 17 -9.99 -8.67 -5.95
N PRO A 18 -9.33 -8.71 -4.77
CA PRO A 18 -9.47 -9.83 -3.82
C PRO A 18 -10.89 -9.91 -3.21
N TRP A 19 -11.69 -8.84 -3.32
CA TRP A 19 -13.11 -8.78 -2.96
C TRP A 19 -13.94 -8.30 -4.17
N GLY A 20 -15.25 -8.52 -4.16
CA GLY A 20 -16.12 -8.00 -5.21
C GLY A 20 -16.13 -6.47 -5.23
N CYS A 21 -16.30 -5.88 -6.43
CA CYS A 21 -16.66 -4.47 -6.56
C CYS A 21 -17.91 -4.18 -5.70
N PRO A 22 -18.01 -3.02 -5.01
CA PRO A 22 -19.23 -2.65 -4.28
C PRO A 22 -20.46 -2.91 -5.14
N ALA A 23 -21.49 -3.55 -4.57
CA ALA A 23 -22.63 -4.08 -5.34
C ALA A 23 -23.40 -2.99 -6.12
N ASP A 24 -23.23 -1.74 -5.72
CA ASP A 24 -23.84 -0.54 -6.28
C ASP A 24 -22.97 0.18 -7.33
N VAL A 25 -21.74 -0.27 -7.57
CA VAL A 25 -20.82 0.31 -8.57
C VAL A 25 -20.44 -0.75 -9.61
N PRO A 26 -20.83 -0.60 -10.89
CA PRO A 26 -20.36 -1.48 -11.96
C PRO A 26 -18.82 -1.46 -12.07
N SER A 27 -18.19 -2.62 -12.32
CA SER A 27 -16.73 -2.71 -12.43
C SER A 27 -16.13 -1.75 -13.47
N ALA A 28 -16.84 -1.50 -14.58
CA ALA A 28 -16.41 -0.55 -15.60
C ALA A 28 -16.38 0.91 -15.08
N GLU A 29 -17.27 1.27 -14.16
CA GLU A 29 -17.27 2.58 -13.50
C GLU A 29 -16.14 2.67 -12.49
N TRP A 30 -15.87 1.60 -11.73
CA TRP A 30 -14.73 1.50 -10.82
C TRP A 30 -13.38 1.69 -11.54
N ASP A 31 -13.21 1.02 -12.68
CA ASP A 31 -12.01 1.13 -13.51
C ASP A 31 -11.87 2.55 -14.09
N ALA A 32 -12.98 3.19 -14.43
CA ALA A 32 -12.98 4.58 -14.87
C ALA A 32 -12.58 5.54 -13.74
N TYR A 33 -13.06 5.34 -12.51
CA TYR A 33 -12.66 6.13 -11.34
C TYR A 33 -11.16 6.00 -11.04
N ASN A 34 -10.62 4.78 -11.06
CA ASN A 34 -9.20 4.53 -10.88
C ASN A 34 -8.36 5.27 -11.93
N ARG A 35 -8.82 5.26 -13.19
CA ARG A 35 -8.14 5.97 -14.28
C ARG A 35 -8.11 7.48 -14.06
N LEU A 36 -9.17 8.08 -13.51
CA LEU A 36 -9.18 9.50 -13.18
C LEU A 36 -8.12 9.83 -12.10
N GLY A 37 -7.94 8.95 -11.11
CA GLY A 37 -6.87 9.08 -10.11
C GLY A 37 -5.48 9.11 -10.75
N LEU A 38 -5.21 8.16 -11.65
CA LEU A 38 -3.93 8.04 -12.37
C LEU A 38 -3.67 9.19 -13.34
N GLU A 39 -4.64 9.52 -14.21
CA GLU A 39 -4.45 10.47 -15.30
C GLU A 39 -4.54 11.93 -14.85
N LEU A 40 -5.37 12.22 -13.83
CA LEU A 40 -5.63 13.58 -13.37
C LEU A 40 -5.14 13.82 -11.94
N GLY A 41 -5.37 12.86 -11.03
CA GLY A 41 -5.02 12.99 -9.62
C GLY A 41 -3.51 13.05 -9.38
N HIS A 42 -2.78 12.02 -9.80
CA HIS A 42 -1.35 11.91 -9.54
C HIS A 42 -0.54 13.08 -10.11
N PRO A 43 -0.73 13.52 -11.37
CA PRO A 43 0.02 14.66 -11.89
C PRO A 43 -0.24 15.94 -11.12
N ARG A 44 -1.48 16.17 -10.65
CA ARG A 44 -1.83 17.35 -9.84
C ARG A 44 -1.19 17.28 -8.46
N ILE A 45 -1.20 16.12 -7.81
CA ILE A 45 -0.59 15.94 -6.50
C ILE A 45 0.92 16.10 -6.59
N LEU A 46 1.59 15.44 -7.55
CA LEU A 46 3.03 15.57 -7.76
C LEU A 46 3.42 17.04 -8.04
N LYS A 47 2.64 17.74 -8.86
CA LYS A 47 2.87 19.17 -9.10
C LYS A 47 2.76 19.98 -7.81
N LEU A 48 1.70 19.76 -7.03
CA LEU A 48 1.48 20.46 -5.76
C LEU A 48 2.61 20.20 -4.76
N LEU A 49 3.02 18.94 -4.61
CA LEU A 49 4.13 18.55 -3.72
C LEU A 49 5.45 19.20 -4.16
N ALA A 50 5.71 19.26 -5.47
CA ALA A 50 6.88 19.93 -6.01
C ALA A 50 6.85 21.46 -5.78
N ASP A 51 5.72 22.12 -6.03
CA ASP A 51 5.54 23.56 -5.80
C ASP A 51 5.77 23.92 -4.32
N LEU A 52 5.30 23.06 -3.41
CA LEU A 52 5.45 23.23 -1.96
C LEU A 52 6.78 22.68 -1.41
N LYS A 53 7.58 22.01 -2.23
CA LYS A 53 8.84 21.33 -1.84
C LYS A 53 8.63 20.32 -0.70
N ILE A 54 7.52 19.59 -0.74
CA ILE A 54 7.16 18.58 0.26
C ILE A 54 7.46 17.19 -0.31
N ARG A 55 8.12 16.34 0.48
CA ARG A 55 8.20 14.90 0.22
C ARG A 55 7.10 14.17 0.97
N CYS A 56 6.60 13.09 0.39
CA CYS A 56 5.61 12.21 0.98
C CYS A 56 6.05 10.76 0.90
N THR A 57 5.27 9.89 1.53
CA THR A 57 5.32 8.44 1.34
C THR A 57 4.10 7.99 0.56
N TYR A 58 4.31 7.21 -0.49
CA TYR A 58 3.25 6.57 -1.24
C TYR A 58 3.21 5.08 -0.92
N PHE A 59 2.13 4.60 -0.31
CA PHE A 59 1.92 3.19 -0.06
C PHE A 59 1.30 2.54 -1.29
N ALA A 60 2.11 1.79 -2.03
CA ALA A 60 1.76 1.17 -3.29
C ALA A 60 1.46 -0.32 -3.14
N GLU A 61 0.42 -0.78 -3.84
CA GLU A 61 0.21 -2.19 -4.11
C GLU A 61 1.37 -2.72 -4.96
N GLY A 62 1.90 -3.89 -4.63
CA GLY A 62 2.93 -4.55 -5.44
C GLY A 62 2.51 -4.77 -6.89
N TYR A 63 1.22 -5.06 -7.11
CA TYR A 63 0.64 -5.22 -8.43
C TYR A 63 0.69 -3.94 -9.28
N ALA A 64 0.64 -2.77 -8.65
CA ALA A 64 0.74 -1.50 -9.37
C ALA A 64 2.11 -1.32 -10.06
N ALA A 65 3.18 -1.90 -9.51
CA ALA A 65 4.49 -1.90 -10.16
C ALA A 65 4.48 -2.66 -11.49
N GLU A 66 3.69 -3.73 -11.60
CA GLU A 66 3.50 -4.47 -12.85
C GLU A 66 2.54 -3.75 -13.81
N ARG A 67 1.47 -3.15 -13.27
CA ARG A 67 0.38 -2.59 -14.08
C ARG A 67 0.64 -1.17 -14.58
N TYR A 68 1.27 -0.34 -13.76
CA TYR A 68 1.51 1.09 -13.99
C TYR A 68 2.98 1.48 -13.71
N PRO A 69 3.95 0.80 -14.36
CA PRO A 69 5.37 0.97 -14.04
C PRO A 69 5.87 2.41 -14.21
N GLU A 70 5.39 3.11 -15.23
CA GLU A 70 5.79 4.49 -15.50
C GLU A 70 5.28 5.47 -14.45
N GLU A 71 4.12 5.19 -13.85
CA GLU A 71 3.56 6.02 -12.80
C GLU A 71 4.34 5.82 -11.50
N MET A 72 4.68 4.58 -11.14
CA MET A 72 5.52 4.33 -9.96
C MET A 72 6.93 4.92 -10.10
N LYS A 73 7.55 4.81 -11.30
CA LYS A 73 8.81 5.51 -11.60
C LYS A 73 8.69 7.03 -11.48
N ARG A 74 7.55 7.62 -11.86
CA ARG A 74 7.32 9.06 -11.75
C ARG A 74 7.33 9.53 -10.31
N TRP A 75 6.63 8.83 -9.41
CA TRP A 75 6.65 9.17 -7.98
C TRP A 75 8.02 8.98 -7.35
N HIS A 76 8.68 7.85 -7.65
CA HIS A 76 10.02 7.58 -7.14
C HIS A 76 11.03 8.61 -7.66
N GLY A 77 11.01 8.91 -8.97
CA GLY A 77 11.89 9.91 -9.61
C GLY A 77 11.65 11.35 -9.14
N ALA A 78 10.46 11.65 -8.60
CA ALA A 78 10.17 12.91 -7.91
C ALA A 78 10.75 12.99 -6.48
N GLY A 79 11.40 11.92 -6.00
CA GLY A 79 12.04 11.85 -4.68
C GLY A 79 11.09 11.50 -3.55
N HIS A 80 9.92 10.93 -3.85
CA HIS A 80 8.98 10.41 -2.85
C HIS A 80 9.33 8.98 -2.45
N GLU A 81 9.04 8.61 -1.20
CA GLU A 81 9.20 7.24 -0.74
C GLU A 81 8.10 6.35 -1.33
N ILE A 82 8.45 5.14 -1.77
CA ILE A 82 7.49 4.10 -2.13
C ILE A 82 7.52 3.02 -1.04
N ALA A 83 6.39 2.83 -0.37
CA ALA A 83 6.17 1.84 0.68
C ALA A 83 5.15 0.78 0.22
N VAL A 84 5.06 -0.35 0.91
CA VAL A 84 4.20 -1.48 0.54
C VAL A 84 2.78 -1.30 1.09
N HIS A 85 1.77 -1.56 0.26
CA HIS A 85 0.35 -1.60 0.62
C HIS A 85 -0.31 -2.94 0.26
N GLY A 86 0.39 -4.04 0.54
CA GLY A 86 0.00 -5.37 0.09
C GLY A 86 0.31 -5.62 -1.39
N TRP A 87 -0.20 -6.73 -1.92
CA TRP A 87 0.03 -7.10 -3.31
C TRP A 87 -1.07 -6.55 -4.22
N ARG A 88 -2.34 -6.82 -3.91
CA ARG A 88 -3.54 -6.31 -4.59
C ARG A 88 -4.57 -5.76 -3.59
N HIS A 89 -4.04 -5.21 -2.50
CA HIS A 89 -4.80 -4.65 -1.39
C HIS A 89 -5.58 -5.69 -0.55
N GLU A 90 -5.17 -6.96 -0.55
CA GLU A 90 -5.81 -8.08 0.19
C GLU A 90 -6.32 -7.66 1.57
N SER A 91 -7.55 -8.07 1.96
CA SER A 91 -8.04 -7.85 3.32
C SER A 91 -7.08 -8.53 4.29
N TRP A 92 -6.27 -7.72 4.98
CA TRP A 92 -5.02 -8.23 5.54
C TRP A 92 -5.28 -9.25 6.66
N LEU A 93 -6.31 -9.02 7.47
CA LEU A 93 -6.76 -9.93 8.53
C LEU A 93 -7.39 -11.23 8.00
N ASP A 94 -7.78 -11.27 6.73
CA ASP A 94 -8.38 -12.46 6.11
C ASP A 94 -7.33 -13.34 5.41
N ILE A 95 -6.05 -12.97 5.47
CA ILE A 95 -4.95 -13.79 4.95
C ILE A 95 -4.84 -15.07 5.80
N ALA A 96 -5.10 -16.21 5.16
CA ALA A 96 -5.32 -17.47 5.87
C ALA A 96 -4.10 -18.06 6.58
N SER A 97 -2.87 -17.67 6.20
CA SER A 97 -1.66 -18.20 6.83
C SER A 97 -0.45 -17.26 6.71
N ARG A 98 0.52 -17.47 7.61
CA ARG A 98 1.82 -16.79 7.61
C ARG A 98 2.58 -16.98 6.30
N GLU A 99 2.50 -18.17 5.70
CA GLU A 99 3.15 -18.50 4.44
C GLU A 99 2.56 -17.71 3.27
N GLU A 100 1.23 -17.56 3.23
CA GLU A 100 0.58 -16.77 2.19
C GLU A 100 0.92 -15.29 2.35
N GLU A 101 0.89 -14.76 3.58
CA GLU A 101 1.30 -13.37 3.84
C GLU A 101 2.76 -13.13 3.43
N ASN A 102 3.66 -14.07 3.75
CA ASN A 102 5.05 -14.01 3.35
C ASN A 102 5.21 -13.96 1.82
N ARG A 103 4.45 -14.78 1.09
CA ARG A 103 4.47 -14.80 -0.38
C ARG A 103 3.98 -13.48 -0.97
N LEU A 104 2.93 -12.89 -0.41
CA LEU A 104 2.37 -11.61 -0.86
C LEU A 104 3.35 -10.45 -0.62
N ILE A 105 3.97 -10.40 0.57
CA ILE A 105 4.98 -9.39 0.90
C ILE A 105 6.23 -9.55 0.02
N GLU A 106 6.76 -10.76 -0.11
CA GLU A 106 7.94 -11.03 -0.96
C GLU A 106 7.70 -10.55 -2.39
N ARG A 107 6.52 -10.86 -2.95
CA ARG A 107 6.14 -10.46 -4.29
C ARG A 107 6.05 -8.93 -4.41
N ALA A 108 5.39 -8.27 -3.47
CA ALA A 108 5.25 -6.82 -3.49
C ALA A 108 6.59 -6.08 -3.37
N VAL A 109 7.43 -6.50 -2.41
CA VAL A 109 8.77 -5.96 -2.20
C VAL A 109 9.64 -6.16 -3.45
N THR A 110 9.61 -7.36 -4.04
CA THR A 110 10.38 -7.67 -5.25
C THR A 110 9.94 -6.84 -6.44
N SER A 111 8.64 -6.67 -6.66
CA SER A 111 8.13 -5.90 -7.80
C SER A 111 8.49 -4.41 -7.68
N ILE A 112 8.33 -3.83 -6.49
CA ILE A 112 8.73 -2.43 -6.24
C ILE A 112 10.24 -2.27 -6.42
N ARG A 113 11.05 -3.12 -5.78
CA ARG A 113 12.52 -3.04 -5.87
C ARG A 113 13.02 -3.19 -7.30
N THR A 114 12.46 -4.13 -8.07
CA THR A 114 12.81 -4.34 -9.48
C THR A 114 12.59 -3.07 -10.30
N LEU A 115 11.53 -2.33 -9.99
CA LEU A 115 11.13 -1.15 -10.75
C LEU A 115 11.87 0.12 -10.33
N THR A 116 12.05 0.34 -9.03
CA THR A 116 12.64 1.56 -8.47
C THR A 116 14.16 1.44 -8.24
N GLY A 117 14.69 0.22 -8.12
CA GLY A 117 16.05 -0.04 -7.68
C GLY A 117 16.23 -0.01 -6.15
N GLU A 118 15.21 0.40 -5.40
CA GLU A 118 15.24 0.51 -3.94
C GLU A 118 14.23 -0.43 -3.30
N ALA A 119 14.67 -1.16 -2.27
CA ALA A 119 13.76 -1.99 -1.48
C ALA A 119 12.88 -1.10 -0.60
N PRO A 120 11.54 -1.25 -0.64
CA PRO A 120 10.65 -0.51 0.25
C PRO A 120 10.92 -0.91 1.70
N VAL A 121 10.79 0.05 2.61
CA VAL A 121 11.05 -0.14 4.06
C VAL A 121 9.85 0.15 4.94
N GLY A 122 8.75 0.59 4.33
CA GLY A 122 7.49 0.89 4.99
C GLY A 122 6.40 -0.07 4.56
N PHE A 123 5.46 -0.31 5.46
CA PHE A 123 4.26 -1.07 5.17
C PHE A 123 3.02 -0.40 5.77
N ARG A 124 1.91 -0.42 5.02
CA ARG A 124 0.58 -0.12 5.53
C ARG A 124 -0.32 -1.29 5.17
N PRO A 125 -0.95 -1.97 6.14
CA PRO A 125 -1.89 -3.03 5.80
C PRO A 125 -3.17 -2.45 5.18
N PRO A 126 -3.67 -3.03 4.08
CA PRO A 126 -5.05 -2.83 3.66
C PRO A 126 -6.01 -3.19 4.80
N GLY A 127 -6.93 -2.29 5.12
CA GLY A 127 -7.79 -2.43 6.30
C GLY A 127 -7.16 -1.98 7.63
N LEU A 128 -5.92 -1.47 7.61
CA LEU A 128 -5.24 -0.84 8.75
C LEU A 128 -5.03 -1.74 9.98
N ALA A 129 -5.02 -3.06 9.81
CA ALA A 129 -4.77 -4.03 10.87
C ALA A 129 -3.88 -5.18 10.37
N ILE A 130 -3.14 -5.80 11.28
CA ILE A 130 -2.18 -6.87 10.98
C ILE A 130 -2.52 -8.18 11.70
N ASN A 131 -2.06 -9.32 11.16
CA ASN A 131 -2.15 -10.62 11.82
C ASN A 131 -1.10 -10.75 12.93
N GLY A 132 -1.29 -11.72 13.83
CA GLY A 132 -0.35 -11.98 14.93
C GLY A 132 1.06 -12.41 14.50
N TRP A 133 1.26 -12.78 13.24
CA TRP A 133 2.57 -13.15 12.66
C TRP A 133 3.16 -12.07 11.74
N THR A 134 2.45 -10.97 11.50
CA THR A 134 2.81 -10.01 10.45
C THR A 134 4.14 -9.33 10.73
N ASP A 135 4.44 -8.96 11.97
CA ASP A 135 5.71 -8.29 12.30
C ASP A 135 6.93 -9.16 11.94
N ASP A 136 6.88 -10.47 12.22
CA ASP A 136 7.94 -11.42 11.84
C ASP A 136 8.13 -11.48 10.33
N VAL A 137 7.02 -11.53 9.58
CA VAL A 137 7.03 -11.59 8.11
C VAL A 137 7.63 -10.30 7.54
N LEU A 138 7.15 -9.15 7.98
CA LEU A 138 7.62 -7.85 7.52
C LEU A 138 9.11 -7.64 7.82
N GLN A 139 9.57 -8.00 9.02
CA GLN A 139 10.97 -7.90 9.40
C GLN A 139 11.87 -8.76 8.52
N ALA A 140 11.45 -9.98 8.16
CA ALA A 140 12.20 -10.87 7.27
C ALA A 140 12.41 -10.28 5.87
N HIS A 141 11.53 -9.39 5.43
CA HIS A 141 11.61 -8.69 4.13
C HIS A 141 12.22 -7.28 4.22
N GLY A 142 12.78 -6.90 5.36
CA GLY A 142 13.46 -5.61 5.53
C GLY A 142 12.53 -4.41 5.73
N ILE A 143 11.25 -4.65 6.00
CA ILE A 143 10.30 -3.61 6.39
C ILE A 143 10.65 -3.16 7.82
N ARG A 144 10.75 -1.85 8.02
CA ARG A 144 11.23 -1.20 9.24
C ARG A 144 10.13 -0.49 10.02
N TYR A 145 9.01 -0.18 9.39
CA TYR A 145 7.87 0.44 10.05
C TYR A 145 6.54 -0.01 9.47
N VAL A 146 5.52 0.01 10.33
CA VAL A 146 4.13 -0.29 9.98
C VAL A 146 3.25 0.91 10.31
N SER A 147 2.48 1.38 9.34
CA SER A 147 1.49 2.45 9.50
C SER A 147 0.09 1.86 9.55
N GLN A 148 -0.29 1.33 10.70
CA GLN A 148 -1.61 0.73 10.98
C GLN A 148 -2.47 1.61 11.87
N ALA A 149 -3.75 1.26 12.04
CA ALA A 149 -4.60 1.87 13.05
C ALA A 149 -4.05 1.57 14.44
N LEU A 150 -4.30 2.47 15.39
CA LEU A 150 -4.05 2.14 16.79
C LEU A 150 -4.95 0.96 17.17
N PRO A 151 -4.43 -0.03 17.93
CA PRO A 151 -5.29 -1.01 18.55
C PRO A 151 -6.41 -0.28 19.28
N ALA A 152 -7.65 -0.76 19.15
CA ALA A 152 -8.75 -0.24 19.94
C ALA A 152 -8.30 -0.26 21.40
N THR A 153 -8.27 0.90 22.05
CA THR A 153 -8.01 0.92 23.49
C THR A 153 -9.24 0.33 24.13
N ASP A 154 -9.14 -0.92 24.57
CA ASP A 154 -10.11 -1.50 25.47
C ASP A 154 -10.28 -0.49 26.61
N GLY A 155 -11.47 0.07 26.75
CA GLY A 155 -11.81 0.91 27.88
C GLY A 155 -11.81 0.03 29.15
N GLY A 156 -10.63 -0.23 29.71
CA GLY A 156 -10.43 -0.88 31.00
C GLY A 156 -9.74 -2.24 30.97
N ALA A 157 -8.56 -2.27 31.60
CA ALA A 157 -7.83 -3.41 32.17
C ALA A 157 -7.50 -4.59 31.23
N SER A 158 -6.25 -4.97 31.02
CA SER A 158 -5.25 -5.27 32.04
C SER A 158 -3.89 -5.47 31.37
N GLY A 159 -2.81 -5.10 32.07
CA GLY A 159 -1.48 -5.14 31.52
C GLY A 159 -0.98 -6.54 31.19
N ARG A 160 -0.06 -6.59 30.24
CA ARG A 160 1.14 -7.43 30.32
C ARG A 160 2.26 -6.75 29.54
N ALA A 161 3.24 -6.29 30.32
CA ALA A 161 4.61 -6.17 29.87
C ALA A 161 5.22 -7.57 29.82
N SER A 162 5.87 -7.89 28.70
CA SER A 162 7.16 -8.59 28.60
C SER A 162 7.50 -8.77 27.13
#